data_AF-A0A5J5GMW1-F1
#
_entry.id   AF-A0A5J5GMW1-F1
#
_cell.length_a   1.000
_cell.length_b   1.000
_cell.length_c   1.000
_cell.angle_alpha   90.00
_cell.angle_beta   90.00
_cell.angle_gamma   90.00
#
_symmetry.space_group_name_H-M   'P 1'
#
loop_
_entity.id
_entity.type
_entity.pdbx_description
1 polymer ?
#
loop_
_entity_poly.entity_id
_entity_poly.type
_entity_poly.pdbx_seq_one_letter_code
_entity_poly.pdbx_strand_id
1 'polypeptide(L)'
;MRRRRPSLTSCRSKSRPAPSRLPMSRRSAMPPETPVQRISAMPPMPGTEPRPAPKRWEQRTRPPDETLAALTPLYDEMGISRIADLTDLDRIGIPVAQAVRPYGLSLSVAQGKGTSLAAAMASAAMEAAEGWHAECVDLTRRVASLREAMPGVDPGDLPVRGCLDPDVQLSFVAGVNLLDGALAWLPSDLVHKDFTRPPEHPAFRRSTNGLASGNTRAEAIAAALHEVVERDATAAFEASGEAARRVSRVSVASVADRSRVLAELIGRIRSAGLHLWLYDMTHALGVPAYRADIAEVSSSGDGGAPVRRVHAGRGCSLCPVTAATRAITEAAQSRLTEIAGSRDDLAADAYAPPVTGNLFRGLAEIASALELRPRPFDRVDESGPCAEEDVARLCARLSDHGYSRVLCADLSRPGWPIHVVRVIVPGLGFLDGHLPRLAGSNRTAAHAE
;
A
#
# COMPACT_ATOMS: atom_id res chain seq x y z
N MET A 1 -21.48 -43.23 57.20
CA MET A 1 -21.67 -42.05 58.07
C MET A 1 -22.03 -40.84 57.21
N ARG A 2 -23.29 -40.41 57.25
CA ARG A 2 -23.80 -39.18 56.61
C ARG A 2 -23.62 -37.99 57.57
N ARG A 3 -23.11 -36.85 57.10
CA ARG A 3 -23.29 -35.51 57.72
C ARG A 3 -23.44 -34.50 56.58
N ARG A 4 -24.66 -34.19 56.12
CA ARG A 4 -25.57 -33.09 56.54
C ARG A 4 -24.87 -31.73 56.74
N ARG A 5 -25.19 -30.81 55.81
CA ARG A 5 -24.99 -29.35 55.87
C ARG A 5 -25.69 -28.73 57.08
N PRO A 6 -25.27 -27.53 57.50
CA PRO A 6 -26.19 -26.51 57.97
C PRO A 6 -26.20 -25.26 57.08
N SER A 7 -27.40 -24.71 56.97
CA SER A 7 -27.81 -23.53 56.23
C SER A 7 -27.54 -22.22 56.98
N LEU A 8 -27.39 -21.19 56.16
CA LEU A 8 -27.39 -19.75 56.43
C LEU A 8 -28.44 -19.27 57.45
N THR A 9 -28.04 -18.30 58.29
CA THR A 9 -28.93 -17.20 58.70
C THR A 9 -28.15 -15.90 58.94
N SER A 10 -28.53 -14.89 58.15
CA SER A 10 -28.53 -13.43 58.32
C SER A 10 -27.53 -12.72 59.25
N CYS A 11 -26.81 -11.72 58.69
CA CYS A 11 -26.79 -10.39 59.31
C CYS A 11 -26.48 -9.25 58.32
N ARG A 12 -27.51 -8.42 58.11
CA ARG A 12 -27.55 -6.96 57.92
C ARG A 12 -26.65 -6.27 56.88
N SER A 13 -27.36 -5.69 55.92
CA SER A 13 -27.04 -4.59 55.03
C SER A 13 -26.22 -3.45 55.67
N LYS A 14 -25.08 -3.14 55.06
CA LYS A 14 -24.51 -1.78 55.05
C LYS A 14 -24.46 -1.30 53.60
N SER A 15 -25.17 -0.20 53.38
CA SER A 15 -25.30 0.57 52.14
C SER A 15 -23.94 0.93 51.54
N ARG A 16 -23.71 0.54 50.28
CA ARG A 16 -22.65 1.11 49.44
C ARG A 16 -23.14 2.43 48.84
N PRO A 17 -22.33 3.50 48.83
CA PRO A 17 -22.69 4.73 48.15
C PRO A 17 -22.56 4.55 46.63
N ALA A 18 -23.47 5.18 45.89
CA ALA A 18 -23.49 5.20 44.43
C ALA A 18 -22.23 5.87 43.84
N PRO A 19 -21.76 5.44 42.66
CA PRO A 19 -20.65 6.10 42.00
C PRO A 19 -21.05 7.50 41.53
N SER A 20 -20.24 8.49 41.90
CA SER A 20 -20.34 9.89 41.49
C SER A 20 -20.27 10.02 39.96
N ARG A 21 -21.35 10.56 39.37
CA ARG A 21 -21.36 10.98 37.96
C ARG A 21 -20.39 12.14 37.78
N LEU A 22 -19.36 11.94 36.96
CA LEU A 22 -18.55 13.03 36.41
C LEU A 22 -19.45 13.94 35.56
N PRO A 23 -19.28 15.27 35.62
CA PRO A 23 -20.14 16.19 34.89
C PRO A 23 -19.84 16.11 33.39
N MET A 24 -20.84 15.67 32.61
CA MET A 24 -20.88 15.89 31.17
C MET A 24 -20.86 17.40 30.91
N SER A 25 -19.77 17.90 30.34
CA SER A 25 -19.73 19.27 29.83
C SER A 25 -20.72 19.36 28.67
N ARG A 26 -21.71 20.24 28.83
CA ARG A 26 -22.67 20.59 27.79
C ARG A 26 -21.90 21.25 26.64
N ARG A 27 -21.57 20.51 25.59
CA ARG A 27 -21.29 21.12 24.29
C ARG A 27 -22.60 21.68 23.76
N SER A 28 -22.68 23.00 23.71
CA SER A 28 -23.77 23.74 23.09
C SER A 28 -23.96 23.23 21.66
N ALA A 29 -25.20 22.87 21.32
CA ALA A 29 -25.58 22.54 19.95
C ALA A 29 -25.37 23.79 19.09
N MET A 30 -24.46 23.68 18.11
CA MET A 30 -24.34 24.66 17.04
C MET A 30 -25.52 24.48 16.08
N PRO A 31 -26.16 25.56 15.60
CA PRO A 31 -27.21 25.46 14.59
C PRO A 31 -26.64 24.93 13.26
N PRO A 32 -27.49 24.39 12.36
CA PRO A 32 -27.03 23.92 11.06
C PRO A 32 -26.58 25.14 10.23
N GLU A 33 -25.27 25.29 10.04
CA GLU A 33 -24.72 26.24 9.08
C GLU A 33 -25.00 25.73 7.67
N THR A 34 -25.76 26.52 6.91
CA THR A 34 -25.89 26.43 5.46
C THR A 34 -24.49 26.44 4.83
N PRO A 35 -24.16 25.57 3.86
CA PRO A 35 -22.82 25.57 3.27
C PRO A 35 -22.68 26.78 2.34
N VAL A 36 -22.19 27.89 2.90
CA VAL A 36 -21.69 29.01 2.11
C VAL A 36 -20.39 28.54 1.46
N GLN A 37 -20.40 28.48 0.13
CA GLN A 37 -19.22 28.28 -0.71
C GLN A 37 -18.13 29.29 -0.33
N ARG A 38 -17.23 28.91 0.58
CA ARG A 38 -15.92 29.53 0.65
C ARG A 38 -15.08 28.92 -0.45
N ILE A 39 -15.02 29.62 -1.57
CA ILE A 39 -13.97 29.42 -2.57
C ILE A 39 -12.66 29.77 -1.87
N SER A 40 -12.04 28.80 -1.24
CA SER A 40 -10.65 28.93 -0.80
C SER A 40 -9.80 29.08 -2.05
N ALA A 41 -8.91 30.07 -2.04
CA ALA A 41 -8.07 30.41 -3.18
C ALA A 41 -7.38 29.16 -3.74
N MET A 42 -7.43 29.04 -5.07
CA MET A 42 -6.80 27.95 -5.82
C MET A 42 -5.32 27.82 -5.40
N PRO A 43 -4.77 26.60 -5.29
CA PRO A 43 -3.33 26.44 -5.17
C PRO A 43 -2.66 27.15 -6.35
N PRO A 44 -1.56 27.90 -6.12
CA PRO A 44 -0.89 28.63 -7.17
C PRO A 44 -0.46 27.68 -8.29
N MET A 45 -0.66 28.13 -9.53
CA MET A 45 -0.08 27.53 -10.73
C MET A 45 1.44 27.32 -10.54
N PRO A 46 2.05 26.25 -11.09
CA PRO A 46 3.47 25.94 -10.87
C PRO A 46 4.35 27.00 -11.54
N GLY A 47 4.71 28.02 -10.77
CA GLY A 47 5.69 29.03 -11.11
C GLY A 47 6.69 29.09 -9.97
N THR A 48 7.94 28.67 -10.24
CA THR A 48 9.08 28.52 -9.32
C THR A 48 9.09 27.23 -8.49
N GLU A 49 8.98 26.07 -9.14
CA GLU A 49 9.56 24.87 -8.53
C GLU A 49 11.09 25.06 -8.45
N PRO A 50 11.72 24.80 -7.28
CA PRO A 50 13.17 24.80 -7.18
C PRO A 50 13.76 23.79 -8.17
N ARG A 51 14.99 24.06 -8.63
CA ARG A 51 15.71 23.17 -9.56
C ARG A 51 15.58 21.70 -9.10
N PRO A 52 15.27 20.74 -10.01
CA PRO A 52 15.12 19.33 -9.66
C PRO A 52 16.28 18.83 -8.79
N ALA A 53 15.95 18.30 -7.62
CA ALA A 53 16.93 17.80 -6.69
C ALA A 53 17.43 16.42 -7.16
N PRO A 54 18.75 16.20 -7.24
CA PRO A 54 19.27 14.89 -7.64
C PRO A 54 18.97 13.84 -6.56
N LYS A 55 18.73 12.61 -6.99
CA LYS A 55 18.69 11.44 -6.10
C LYS A 55 20.08 11.24 -5.48
N ARG A 56 20.13 11.13 -4.16
CA ARG A 56 21.35 10.98 -3.35
C ARG A 56 21.44 9.64 -2.63
N TRP A 57 20.31 8.98 -2.44
CA TRP A 57 20.22 7.69 -1.77
C TRP A 57 19.18 6.83 -2.48
N GLU A 58 19.61 5.75 -3.13
CA GLU A 58 18.76 4.94 -4.00
C GLU A 58 17.93 5.82 -4.96
N GLN A 59 16.61 5.79 -4.86
CA GLN A 59 15.68 6.58 -5.68
C GLN A 59 15.14 7.83 -4.97
N ARG A 60 15.84 8.32 -3.93
CA ARG A 60 15.45 9.45 -3.07
C ARG A 60 16.51 10.54 -3.01
N THR A 61 16.08 11.77 -2.76
CA THR A 61 16.90 12.99 -2.66
C THR A 61 17.59 13.13 -1.30
N ARG A 62 17.11 12.43 -0.26
CA ARG A 62 17.67 12.42 1.09
C ARG A 62 17.90 10.98 1.60
N PRO A 63 18.96 10.76 2.38
CA PRO A 63 19.12 9.55 3.18
C PRO A 63 17.97 9.33 4.19
N PRO A 64 17.67 8.07 4.57
CA PRO A 64 16.53 7.77 5.45
C PRO A 64 16.62 8.39 6.84
N ASP A 65 17.81 8.52 7.41
CA ASP A 65 18.06 9.14 8.72
C ASP A 65 17.75 10.64 8.70
N GLU A 66 18.08 11.33 7.61
CA GLU A 66 17.69 12.74 7.41
C GLU A 66 16.16 12.88 7.26
N THR A 67 15.52 11.98 6.50
CA THR A 67 14.05 11.94 6.38
C THR A 67 13.40 11.72 7.76
N LEU A 68 13.91 10.77 8.54
CA LEU A 68 13.39 10.47 9.87
C LEU A 68 13.56 11.66 10.82
N ALA A 69 14.74 12.30 10.83
CA ALA A 69 15.01 13.48 11.63
C ALA A 69 14.10 14.66 11.26
N ALA A 70 13.80 14.84 9.98
CA ALA A 70 12.89 15.89 9.52
C ALA A 70 11.42 15.63 9.93
N LEU A 71 10.99 14.37 9.99
CA LEU A 71 9.62 14.00 10.32
C LEU A 71 9.35 13.93 11.83
N THR A 72 10.38 13.61 12.63
CA THR A 72 10.27 13.42 14.10
C THR A 72 9.56 14.57 14.83
N PRO A 73 9.83 15.86 14.55
CA PRO A 73 9.14 16.98 15.21
C PRO A 73 7.62 17.02 14.96
N LEU A 74 7.11 16.28 13.97
CA LEU A 74 5.71 16.26 13.58
C LEU A 74 4.94 15.05 14.13
N TYR A 75 5.60 14.16 14.87
CA TYR A 75 4.98 12.91 15.35
C TYR A 75 3.77 13.16 16.25
N ASP A 76 3.85 14.11 17.17
CA ASP A 76 2.74 14.44 18.07
C ASP A 76 1.50 14.92 17.29
N GLU A 77 1.70 15.79 16.31
CA GLU A 77 0.63 16.29 15.43
C GLU A 77 0.01 15.17 14.60
N MET A 78 0.84 14.25 14.10
CA MET A 78 0.37 13.08 13.33
C MET A 78 -0.20 11.97 14.22
N GLY A 79 -0.08 12.07 15.55
CA GLY A 79 -0.47 11.05 16.51
C GLY A 79 0.42 9.80 16.48
N ILE A 80 1.65 9.89 15.98
CA ILE A 80 2.63 8.80 15.98
C ILE A 80 3.20 8.68 17.40
N SER A 81 2.72 7.68 18.14
CA SER A 81 3.09 7.47 19.55
C SER A 81 4.43 6.74 19.73
N ARG A 82 4.82 5.92 18.76
CA ARG A 82 6.03 5.10 18.80
C ARG A 82 6.41 4.59 17.42
N ILE A 83 7.71 4.34 17.25
CA ILE A 83 8.27 3.55 16.16
C ILE A 83 9.10 2.45 16.81
N ALA A 84 8.91 1.20 16.39
CA ALA A 84 9.58 0.03 16.95
C ALA A 84 10.31 -0.74 15.86
N ASP A 85 11.52 -1.17 16.16
CA ASP A 85 12.23 -2.19 15.38
C ASP A 85 11.62 -3.55 15.67
N LEU A 86 11.27 -4.28 14.62
CA LEU A 86 10.72 -5.63 14.71
C LEU A 86 11.68 -6.70 14.18
N THR A 87 12.83 -6.30 13.63
CA THR A 87 13.75 -7.15 12.86
C THR A 87 14.09 -8.47 13.57
N ASP A 88 14.36 -8.42 14.87
CA ASP A 88 14.80 -9.57 15.66
C ASP A 88 13.69 -10.55 16.03
N LEU A 89 12.43 -10.27 15.65
CA LEU A 89 11.35 -11.25 15.76
C LEU A 89 11.44 -12.35 14.69
N ASP A 90 12.16 -12.11 13.58
CA ASP A 90 12.40 -13.10 12.54
C ASP A 90 13.89 -13.46 12.44
N ARG A 91 14.17 -14.71 12.09
CA ARG A 91 15.54 -15.25 11.95
C ARG A 91 16.23 -14.82 10.65
N ILE A 92 15.53 -14.12 9.74
CA ILE A 92 16.10 -13.60 8.49
C ILE A 92 17.01 -12.39 8.76
N GLY A 93 16.64 -11.54 9.72
CA GLY A 93 17.35 -10.31 10.02
C GLY A 93 17.30 -9.26 8.90
N ILE A 94 16.27 -9.25 8.05
CA ILE A 94 16.00 -8.12 7.13
C ILE A 94 15.26 -7.03 7.91
N PRO A 95 15.70 -5.76 7.86
CA PRO A 95 15.10 -4.70 8.66
C PRO A 95 13.61 -4.46 8.38
N VAL A 96 12.81 -4.53 9.46
CA VAL A 96 11.37 -4.20 9.46
C VAL A 96 11.08 -3.37 10.71
N ALA A 97 10.31 -2.30 10.55
CA ALA A 97 9.87 -1.44 11.64
C ALA A 97 8.35 -1.29 11.61
N GLN A 98 7.77 -0.80 12.69
CA GLN A 98 6.37 -0.38 12.74
C GLN A 98 6.22 0.98 13.39
N ALA A 99 5.30 1.80 12.89
CA ALA A 99 4.90 3.07 13.49
C ALA A 99 3.46 2.96 13.96
N VAL A 100 3.15 3.46 15.17
CA VAL A 100 1.83 3.30 15.77
C VAL A 100 1.14 4.63 16.02
N ARG A 101 -0.05 4.77 15.44
CA ARG A 101 -1.01 5.86 15.61
C ARG A 101 -2.28 5.33 16.30
N PRO A 102 -2.36 5.35 17.64
CA PRO A 102 -3.47 4.71 18.38
C PRO A 102 -4.86 5.23 18.03
N TYR A 103 -4.95 6.46 17.53
CA TYR A 103 -6.20 7.11 17.10
C TYR A 103 -6.28 7.30 15.59
N GLY A 104 -5.53 6.51 14.81
CA GLY A 104 -5.63 6.52 13.35
C GLY A 104 -7.05 6.17 12.90
N LEU A 105 -7.60 6.96 11.96
CA LEU A 105 -8.95 6.73 11.43
C LEU A 105 -8.99 5.65 10.33
N SER A 106 -7.83 5.23 9.83
CA SER A 106 -7.68 4.15 8.86
C SER A 106 -7.07 2.87 9.44
N LEU A 107 -5.83 2.94 9.88
CA LEU A 107 -5.08 1.86 10.50
C LEU A 107 -4.30 2.42 11.69
N SER A 108 -4.27 1.65 12.78
CA SER A 108 -3.53 2.02 13.98
C SER A 108 -2.02 1.81 13.82
N VAL A 109 -1.61 0.91 12.93
CA VAL A 109 -0.22 0.50 12.74
C VAL A 109 0.15 0.59 11.26
N ALA A 110 1.23 1.32 10.98
CA ALA A 110 1.90 1.34 9.69
C ALA A 110 3.18 0.50 9.77
N GLN A 111 3.51 -0.22 8.70
CA GLN A 111 4.71 -1.05 8.65
C GLN A 111 5.78 -0.37 7.80
N GLY A 112 7.03 -0.70 8.06
CA GLY A 112 8.16 -0.17 7.32
C GLY A 112 9.17 -1.25 7.03
N LYS A 113 9.81 -1.13 5.87
CA LYS A 113 10.76 -2.11 5.35
C LYS A 113 11.94 -1.41 4.71
N GLY A 114 13.12 -2.03 4.75
CA GLY A 114 14.30 -1.42 4.16
C GLY A 114 15.53 -2.31 4.18
N THR A 115 16.57 -1.86 3.49
CA THR A 115 17.89 -2.50 3.45
C THR A 115 18.72 -2.18 4.70
N SER A 116 18.31 -1.16 5.45
CA SER A 116 18.87 -0.75 6.75
C SER A 116 17.75 -0.46 7.75
N LEU A 117 18.08 -0.41 9.04
CA LEU A 117 17.10 -0.06 10.08
C LEU A 117 16.57 1.37 9.90
N ALA A 118 17.43 2.32 9.56
CA ALA A 118 17.02 3.70 9.28
C ALA A 118 16.03 3.76 8.11
N ALA A 119 16.25 2.97 7.05
CA ALA A 119 15.31 2.87 5.92
C ALA A 119 13.96 2.27 6.34
N ALA A 120 13.97 1.19 7.14
CA ALA A 120 12.73 0.59 7.64
C ALA A 120 11.95 1.55 8.56
N MET A 121 12.62 2.25 9.47
CA MET A 121 12.00 3.24 10.36
C MET A 121 11.44 4.44 9.58
N ALA A 122 12.20 4.98 8.61
CA ALA A 122 11.71 6.05 7.75
C ALA A 122 10.49 5.59 6.95
N SER A 123 10.52 4.38 6.38
CA SER A 123 9.37 3.79 5.68
C SER A 123 8.13 3.71 6.57
N ALA A 124 8.25 3.23 7.81
CA ALA A 124 7.12 3.12 8.73
C ALA A 124 6.56 4.50 9.12
N ALA A 125 7.44 5.47 9.38
CA ALA A 125 7.05 6.82 9.75
C ALA A 125 6.35 7.55 8.59
N MET A 126 6.87 7.40 7.37
CA MET A 126 6.32 7.99 6.16
C MET A 126 4.96 7.38 5.81
N GLU A 127 4.78 6.06 5.92
CA GLU A 127 3.47 5.39 5.74
C GLU A 127 2.44 5.84 6.80
N ALA A 128 2.86 6.01 8.06
CA ALA A 128 2.01 6.57 9.10
C ALA A 128 1.58 8.02 8.80
N ALA A 129 2.51 8.84 8.28
CA ALA A 129 2.25 10.20 7.85
C ALA A 129 1.31 10.27 6.64
N GLU A 130 1.47 9.39 5.66
CA GLU A 130 0.53 9.23 4.54
C GLU A 130 -0.89 8.97 5.03
N GLY A 131 -1.03 8.04 5.97
CA GLY A 131 -2.29 7.73 6.63
C GLY A 131 -2.93 8.98 7.25
N TRP A 132 -2.18 9.75 8.03
CA TRP A 132 -2.69 10.99 8.66
C TRP A 132 -3.15 12.02 7.62
N HIS A 133 -2.36 12.28 6.57
CA HIS A 133 -2.72 13.25 5.55
C HIS A 133 -4.00 12.84 4.78
N ALA A 134 -4.15 11.54 4.50
CA ALA A 134 -5.35 11.01 3.87
C ALA A 134 -6.57 10.98 4.81
N GLU A 135 -6.38 11.03 6.13
CA GLU A 135 -7.46 11.18 7.11
C GLU A 135 -7.89 12.65 7.29
N CYS A 136 -6.98 13.59 7.02
CA CYS A 136 -7.17 15.03 7.22
C CYS A 136 -7.19 15.81 5.89
N VAL A 137 -7.90 15.29 4.88
CA VAL A 137 -7.99 15.93 3.54
C VAL A 137 -8.63 17.31 3.65
N ASP A 138 -7.87 18.33 3.25
CA ASP A 138 -8.25 19.74 3.33
C ASP A 138 -8.05 20.39 1.95
N LEU A 139 -8.91 20.00 1.01
CA LEU A 139 -8.87 20.44 -0.38
C LEU A 139 -10.19 21.09 -0.78
N THR A 140 -10.15 21.94 -1.80
CA THR A 140 -11.36 22.52 -2.40
C THR A 140 -12.32 21.41 -2.83
N ARG A 141 -13.56 21.48 -2.35
CA ARG A 141 -14.61 20.50 -2.63
C ARG A 141 -15.67 21.08 -3.53
N ARG A 142 -16.29 20.22 -4.34
CA ARG A 142 -17.55 20.51 -5.03
C ARG A 142 -18.42 19.27 -5.11
N VAL A 143 -19.72 19.47 -5.22
CA VAL A 143 -20.68 18.41 -5.54
C VAL A 143 -21.07 18.56 -7.01
N ALA A 144 -21.00 17.46 -7.76
CA ALA A 144 -21.36 17.40 -9.17
C ALA A 144 -21.71 15.95 -9.55
N SER A 145 -22.23 15.74 -10.77
CA SER A 145 -22.32 14.38 -11.30
C SER A 145 -20.95 13.85 -11.70
N LEU A 146 -20.78 12.51 -11.75
CA LEU A 146 -19.55 11.91 -12.25
C LEU A 146 -19.26 12.36 -13.69
N ARG A 147 -20.29 12.38 -14.53
CA ARG A 147 -20.20 12.83 -15.93
C ARG A 147 -19.68 14.27 -16.06
N GLU A 148 -20.16 15.18 -15.21
CA GLU A 148 -19.74 16.58 -15.22
C GLU A 148 -18.31 16.73 -14.65
N ALA A 149 -18.00 16.01 -13.57
CA ALA A 149 -16.74 16.17 -12.87
C ALA A 149 -15.56 15.49 -13.55
N MET A 150 -15.80 14.36 -14.21
CA MET A 150 -14.78 13.52 -14.84
C MET A 150 -15.17 13.19 -16.30
N PRO A 151 -15.25 14.20 -17.19
CA PRO A 151 -15.67 13.98 -18.57
C PRO A 151 -14.72 13.01 -19.29
N GLY A 152 -15.32 12.00 -19.93
CA GLY A 152 -14.61 10.96 -20.69
C GLY A 152 -14.09 9.78 -19.87
N VAL A 153 -14.30 9.76 -18.54
CA VAL A 153 -13.96 8.61 -17.69
C VAL A 153 -15.16 7.68 -17.60
N ASP A 154 -14.95 6.40 -17.91
CA ASP A 154 -15.96 5.36 -17.68
C ASP A 154 -16.07 5.11 -16.17
N PRO A 155 -17.27 5.11 -15.56
CA PRO A 155 -17.42 4.75 -14.16
C PRO A 155 -16.80 3.38 -13.80
N GLY A 156 -16.76 2.43 -14.74
CA GLY A 156 -16.15 1.11 -14.56
C GLY A 156 -14.62 1.12 -14.53
N ASP A 157 -13.97 2.23 -14.90
CA ASP A 157 -12.52 2.43 -14.78
C ASP A 157 -12.11 2.93 -13.39
N LEU A 158 -13.08 3.29 -12.56
CA LEU A 158 -12.86 3.66 -11.18
C LEU A 158 -12.96 2.41 -10.29
N PRO A 159 -12.33 2.42 -9.10
CA PRO A 159 -12.46 1.34 -8.13
C PRO A 159 -13.87 1.33 -7.50
N VAL A 160 -14.85 0.83 -8.25
CA VAL A 160 -16.25 0.70 -7.85
C VAL A 160 -16.68 -0.76 -7.70
N ARG A 161 -17.68 -0.99 -6.85
CA ARG A 161 -18.43 -2.24 -6.70
C ARG A 161 -19.66 -2.16 -7.58
N GLY A 162 -19.77 -3.07 -8.54
CA GLY A 162 -20.91 -3.10 -9.46
C GLY A 162 -20.88 -1.91 -10.42
N CYS A 163 -22.06 -1.36 -10.72
CA CYS A 163 -22.21 -0.18 -11.57
C CYS A 163 -22.28 1.10 -10.75
N LEU A 164 -21.81 2.20 -11.33
CA LEU A 164 -21.97 3.54 -10.80
C LEU A 164 -22.70 4.36 -11.87
N ASP A 165 -23.85 4.92 -11.51
CA ASP A 165 -24.62 5.79 -12.40
C ASP A 165 -23.78 7.04 -12.72
N PRO A 166 -23.47 7.35 -13.98
CA PRO A 166 -22.70 8.55 -14.34
C PRO A 166 -23.33 9.87 -13.88
N ASP A 167 -24.64 9.88 -13.64
CA ASP A 167 -25.39 11.09 -13.29
C ASP A 167 -25.60 11.23 -11.76
N VAL A 168 -25.07 10.28 -10.97
CA VAL A 168 -25.08 10.34 -9.51
C VAL A 168 -24.28 11.52 -8.97
N GLN A 169 -24.85 12.24 -8.01
CA GLN A 169 -24.19 13.36 -7.34
C GLN A 169 -23.19 12.85 -6.29
N LEU A 170 -21.94 13.28 -6.41
CA LEU A 170 -20.83 12.87 -5.55
C LEU A 170 -20.05 14.10 -5.10
N SER A 171 -19.37 14.02 -3.95
CA SER A 171 -18.34 15.00 -3.62
C SER A 171 -17.05 14.71 -4.37
N PHE A 172 -16.45 15.76 -4.90
CA PHE A 172 -15.13 15.74 -5.50
C PHE A 172 -14.18 16.67 -4.75
N VAL A 173 -12.90 16.33 -4.79
CA VAL A 173 -11.79 17.20 -4.34
C VAL A 173 -10.96 17.64 -5.54
N ALA A 174 -10.41 18.84 -5.47
CA ALA A 174 -9.55 19.38 -6.50
C ALA A 174 -8.20 18.63 -6.57
N GLY A 175 -7.70 18.47 -7.78
CA GLY A 175 -6.37 17.94 -8.07
C GLY A 175 -5.92 18.40 -9.45
N VAL A 176 -4.95 17.72 -10.02
CA VAL A 176 -4.42 18.00 -11.36
C VAL A 176 -4.34 16.73 -12.19
N ASN A 177 -4.48 16.87 -13.50
CA ASN A 177 -4.07 15.82 -14.44
C ASN A 177 -2.56 15.99 -14.72
N LEU A 178 -1.75 14.99 -14.37
CA LEU A 178 -0.30 15.05 -14.50
C LEU A 178 0.19 15.05 -15.96
N LEU A 179 -0.67 14.71 -16.92
CA LEU A 179 -0.32 14.71 -18.34
C LEU A 179 -0.25 16.12 -18.94
N ASP A 180 -1.14 17.03 -18.50
CA ASP A 180 -1.30 18.37 -19.08
C ASP A 180 -1.23 19.50 -18.02
N GLY A 181 -1.18 19.15 -16.74
CA GLY A 181 -1.18 20.09 -15.61
C GLY A 181 -2.54 20.75 -15.33
N ALA A 182 -3.60 20.37 -16.05
CA ALA A 182 -4.90 21.01 -15.93
C ALA A 182 -5.61 20.64 -14.61
N LEU A 183 -6.46 21.54 -14.12
CA LEU A 183 -7.34 21.27 -12.98
C LEU A 183 -8.19 20.03 -13.27
N ALA A 184 -8.21 19.10 -12.32
CA ALA A 184 -9.02 17.90 -12.37
C ALA A 184 -9.75 17.68 -11.05
N TRP A 185 -10.76 16.80 -11.09
CA TRP A 185 -11.59 16.47 -9.95
C TRP A 185 -11.52 14.97 -9.67
N LEU A 186 -11.27 14.63 -8.42
CA LEU A 186 -11.19 13.24 -7.96
C LEU A 186 -12.36 12.97 -7.01
N PRO A 187 -13.05 11.82 -7.08
CA PRO A 187 -14.09 11.48 -6.12
C PRO A 187 -13.50 11.48 -4.71
N SER A 188 -14.13 12.22 -3.79
CA SER A 188 -13.62 12.39 -2.42
C SER A 188 -13.39 11.04 -1.75
N ASP A 189 -14.35 10.13 -1.88
CA ASP A 189 -14.28 8.74 -1.37
C ASP A 189 -13.07 7.96 -1.85
N LEU A 190 -12.45 8.33 -2.98
CA LEU A 190 -11.24 7.66 -3.48
C LEU A 190 -9.95 8.34 -3.02
N VAL A 191 -10.05 9.45 -2.29
CA VAL A 191 -8.92 10.23 -1.80
C VAL A 191 -8.77 10.14 -0.28
N HIS A 192 -9.86 10.31 0.48
CA HIS A 192 -9.78 10.26 1.93
C HIS A 192 -9.76 8.83 2.49
N LYS A 193 -9.18 8.67 3.67
CA LYS A 193 -9.02 7.40 4.39
C LYS A 193 -9.65 7.42 5.78
N ASP A 194 -10.72 8.18 5.98
CA ASP A 194 -11.49 8.06 7.23
C ASP A 194 -12.41 6.83 7.16
N PHE A 195 -11.92 5.68 7.65
CA PHE A 195 -12.69 4.43 7.70
C PHE A 195 -13.66 4.37 8.89
N THR A 196 -13.65 5.36 9.79
CA THR A 196 -14.64 5.47 10.87
C THR A 196 -16.02 5.92 10.37
N ARG A 197 -16.07 6.44 9.14
CA ARG A 197 -17.30 6.86 8.46
C ARG A 197 -17.58 5.93 7.27
N PRO A 198 -18.85 5.65 6.93
CA PRO A 198 -19.17 4.99 5.67
C PRO A 198 -18.70 5.85 4.48
N PRO A 199 -18.42 5.24 3.31
CA PRO A 199 -18.20 6.03 2.10
C PRO A 199 -19.45 6.85 1.77
N GLU A 200 -19.27 8.01 1.14
CA GLU A 200 -20.37 8.86 0.67
C GLU A 200 -21.24 8.11 -0.36
N HIS A 201 -20.62 7.25 -1.18
CA HIS A 201 -21.33 6.35 -2.09
C HIS A 201 -20.90 4.88 -1.90
N PRO A 202 -21.84 3.93 -1.74
CA PRO A 202 -21.54 2.53 -1.41
C PRO A 202 -20.79 1.77 -2.51
N ALA A 203 -20.82 2.27 -3.75
CA ALA A 203 -20.05 1.67 -4.84
C ALA A 203 -18.55 1.86 -4.66
N PHE A 204 -18.06 2.96 -4.09
CA PHE A 204 -16.60 3.19 -4.07
C PHE A 204 -15.88 2.24 -3.11
N ARG A 205 -14.77 1.66 -3.60
CA ARG A 205 -13.82 0.90 -2.79
C ARG A 205 -12.68 1.80 -2.34
N ARG A 206 -12.74 2.21 -1.06
CA ARG A 206 -11.62 2.86 -0.39
C ARG A 206 -10.43 1.91 -0.30
N SER A 207 -9.26 2.39 -0.70
CA SER A 207 -8.00 1.65 -0.66
C SER A 207 -6.82 2.61 -0.47
N THR A 208 -5.65 2.08 -0.14
CA THR A 208 -4.39 2.85 -0.09
C THR A 208 -3.71 3.01 -1.45
N ASN A 209 -4.19 2.34 -2.50
CA ASN A 209 -3.53 2.32 -3.80
C ASN A 209 -3.28 3.74 -4.36
N GLY A 210 -2.01 4.08 -4.61
CA GLY A 210 -1.61 5.37 -5.15
C GLY A 210 -1.55 6.48 -4.10
N LEU A 211 -1.66 6.16 -2.81
CA LEU A 211 -1.29 7.09 -1.74
C LEU A 211 0.20 6.91 -1.46
N ALA A 212 0.99 7.97 -1.61
CA ALA A 212 2.40 7.89 -1.31
C ALA A 212 2.96 9.23 -0.82
N SER A 213 4.09 9.14 -0.14
CA SER A 213 4.85 10.27 0.35
C SER A 213 6.27 10.32 -0.20
N GLY A 214 6.90 11.48 -0.04
CA GLY A 214 8.27 11.75 -0.46
C GLY A 214 8.86 12.99 0.20
N ASN A 215 10.19 13.11 0.13
CA ASN A 215 10.91 14.32 0.59
C ASN A 215 10.68 15.51 -0.33
N THR A 216 10.25 15.24 -1.57
CA THR A 216 9.79 16.24 -2.54
C THR A 216 8.44 15.79 -3.10
N ARG A 217 7.68 16.74 -3.66
CA ARG A 217 6.43 16.42 -4.35
C ARG A 217 6.63 15.43 -5.49
N ALA A 218 7.70 15.58 -6.27
CA ALA A 218 8.03 14.67 -7.36
C ALA A 218 8.34 13.24 -6.85
N GLU A 219 9.02 13.08 -5.71
CA GLU A 219 9.23 11.76 -5.09
C GLU A 219 7.92 11.08 -4.69
N ALA A 220 6.99 11.84 -4.12
CA ALA A 220 5.69 11.33 -3.71
C ALA A 220 4.88 10.87 -4.94
N ILE A 221 4.87 11.69 -6.00
CA ILE A 221 4.19 11.35 -7.26
C ILE A 221 4.84 10.12 -7.92
N ALA A 222 6.17 10.07 -8.01
CA ALA A 222 6.87 8.93 -8.58
C ALA A 222 6.58 7.65 -7.77
N ALA A 223 6.56 7.72 -6.44
CA ALA A 223 6.22 6.58 -5.60
C ALA A 223 4.77 6.11 -5.80
N ALA A 224 3.81 7.04 -5.85
CA ALA A 224 2.41 6.73 -6.11
C ALA A 224 2.18 6.12 -7.50
N LEU A 225 2.86 6.65 -8.53
CA LEU A 225 2.81 6.11 -9.90
C LEU A 225 3.39 4.70 -9.98
N HIS A 226 4.53 4.45 -9.34
CA HIS A 226 5.08 3.10 -9.27
C HIS A 226 4.13 2.14 -8.56
N GLU A 227 3.46 2.57 -7.48
CA GLU A 227 2.50 1.71 -6.77
C GLU A 227 1.28 1.37 -7.65
N VAL A 228 0.63 2.33 -8.29
CA VAL A 228 -0.55 2.02 -9.12
C VAL A 228 -0.20 1.09 -10.28
N VAL A 229 1.00 1.23 -10.86
CA VAL A 229 1.52 0.31 -11.88
C VAL A 229 1.86 -1.07 -11.29
N GLU A 230 2.41 -1.13 -10.08
CA GLU A 230 2.67 -2.40 -9.38
C GLU A 230 1.38 -3.18 -9.15
N ARG A 231 0.31 -2.50 -8.74
CA ARG A 231 -0.97 -3.14 -8.45
C ARG A 231 -1.66 -3.65 -9.71
N ASP A 232 -1.54 -2.92 -10.82
CA ASP A 232 -2.03 -3.36 -12.14
C ASP A 232 -1.26 -4.59 -12.64
N ALA A 233 0.08 -4.53 -12.58
CA ALA A 233 0.96 -5.65 -12.90
C ALA A 233 0.67 -6.89 -12.04
N THR A 234 0.43 -6.68 -10.75
CA THR A 234 0.06 -7.75 -9.82
C THR A 234 -1.28 -8.38 -10.20
N ALA A 235 -2.30 -7.57 -10.51
CA ALA A 235 -3.60 -8.08 -10.90
C ALA A 235 -3.54 -8.85 -12.23
N ALA A 236 -2.78 -8.37 -13.21
CA ALA A 236 -2.52 -9.07 -14.47
C ALA A 236 -1.76 -10.39 -14.25
N PHE A 237 -0.76 -10.39 -13.36
CA PHE A 237 0.01 -11.57 -13.01
C PHE A 237 -0.86 -12.65 -12.35
N GLU A 238 -1.72 -12.27 -11.41
CA GLU A 238 -2.68 -13.21 -10.82
C GLU A 238 -3.72 -13.70 -11.84
N ALA A 239 -4.14 -12.88 -12.80
CA ALA A 239 -5.06 -13.32 -13.85
C ALA A 239 -4.41 -14.28 -14.88
N SER A 240 -3.07 -14.29 -15.02
CA SER A 240 -2.36 -15.00 -16.08
C SER A 240 -2.36 -16.53 -16.00
N GLY A 241 -2.82 -17.10 -14.89
CA GLY A 241 -2.82 -18.55 -14.64
C GLY A 241 -1.44 -19.14 -14.32
N GLU A 242 -1.43 -20.38 -13.80
CA GLU A 242 -0.24 -20.97 -13.18
C GLU A 242 0.93 -21.16 -14.16
N ALA A 243 0.65 -21.56 -15.42
CA ALA A 243 1.68 -21.81 -16.41
C ALA A 243 2.47 -20.55 -16.79
N ALA A 244 1.78 -19.42 -17.00
CA ALA A 244 2.41 -18.14 -17.31
C ALA A 244 3.28 -17.66 -16.14
N ARG A 245 2.75 -17.77 -14.91
CA ARG A 245 3.51 -17.44 -13.70
C ARG A 245 4.76 -18.29 -13.54
N ARG A 246 4.71 -19.61 -13.80
CA ARG A 246 5.92 -20.47 -13.73
C ARG A 246 7.00 -20.02 -14.72
N VAL A 247 6.63 -19.67 -15.95
CA VAL A 247 7.58 -19.24 -16.99
C VAL A 247 8.17 -17.85 -16.70
N SER A 248 7.52 -17.04 -15.86
CA SER A 248 8.02 -15.73 -15.43
C SER A 248 9.11 -15.79 -14.33
N ARG A 249 9.44 -16.98 -13.81
CA ARG A 249 10.42 -17.14 -12.73
C ARG A 249 11.79 -16.59 -13.15
N VAL A 250 12.41 -15.85 -12.23
CA VAL A 250 13.73 -15.21 -12.41
C VAL A 250 14.79 -15.99 -11.63
N SER A 251 15.99 -16.06 -12.19
CA SER A 251 17.13 -16.74 -11.56
C SER A 251 17.64 -15.92 -10.38
N VAL A 252 17.53 -16.47 -9.17
CA VAL A 252 18.04 -15.82 -7.95
C VAL A 252 19.55 -15.59 -8.02
N ALA A 253 20.28 -16.45 -8.74
CA ALA A 253 21.72 -16.26 -8.96
C ALA A 253 22.01 -15.00 -9.80
N SER A 254 21.30 -14.81 -10.92
CA SER A 254 21.50 -13.62 -11.75
C SER A 254 21.06 -12.33 -11.06
N VAL A 255 20.06 -12.41 -10.18
CA VAL A 255 19.63 -11.29 -9.31
C VAL A 255 20.75 -10.93 -8.32
N ALA A 256 21.37 -11.92 -7.67
CA ALA A 256 22.48 -11.70 -6.75
C ALA A 256 23.71 -11.10 -7.46
N ASP A 257 24.03 -11.58 -8.67
CA ASP A 257 25.16 -11.07 -9.45
C ASP A 257 24.98 -9.61 -9.90
N ARG A 258 23.73 -9.12 -9.98
CA ARG A 258 23.42 -7.78 -10.48
C ARG A 258 23.68 -6.67 -9.46
N SER A 259 23.55 -6.94 -8.16
CA SER A 259 23.70 -5.93 -7.12
C SER A 259 24.10 -6.56 -5.78
N ARG A 260 25.06 -5.93 -5.10
CA ARG A 260 25.49 -6.31 -3.76
C ARG A 260 24.33 -6.32 -2.75
N VAL A 261 23.45 -5.34 -2.82
CA VAL A 261 22.28 -5.24 -1.91
C VAL A 261 21.37 -6.46 -2.08
N LEU A 262 21.10 -6.86 -3.32
CA LEU A 262 20.30 -8.04 -3.61
C LEU A 262 21.00 -9.33 -3.15
N ALA A 263 22.31 -9.45 -3.41
CA ALA A 263 23.10 -10.59 -2.93
C ALA A 263 23.05 -10.73 -1.41
N GLU A 264 23.13 -9.63 -0.66
CA GLU A 264 23.05 -9.61 0.80
C GLU A 264 21.66 -10.05 1.30
N LEU A 265 20.57 -9.52 0.72
CA LEU A 265 19.21 -9.93 1.07
C LEU A 265 18.96 -11.42 0.80
N ILE A 266 19.36 -11.89 -0.40
CA ILE A 266 19.27 -13.30 -0.79
C ILE A 266 20.09 -14.18 0.15
N GLY A 267 21.30 -13.74 0.50
CA GLY A 267 22.19 -14.43 1.42
C GLY A 267 21.60 -14.59 2.82
N ARG A 268 20.94 -13.56 3.36
CA ARG A 268 20.23 -13.61 4.65
C ARG A 268 19.10 -14.63 4.64
N ILE A 269 18.24 -14.59 3.62
CA ILE A 269 17.12 -15.54 3.46
C ILE A 269 17.64 -16.99 3.37
N ARG A 270 18.70 -17.21 2.57
CA ARG A 270 19.32 -18.55 2.44
C ARG A 270 19.93 -19.03 3.76
N SER A 271 20.63 -18.15 4.47
CA SER A 271 21.28 -18.49 5.75
C SER A 271 20.26 -18.78 6.85
N ALA A 272 19.07 -18.17 6.77
CA ALA A 272 17.93 -18.51 7.60
C ALA A 272 17.24 -19.82 7.21
N GLY A 273 17.73 -20.56 6.22
CA GLY A 273 17.14 -21.84 5.79
C GLY A 273 15.77 -21.70 5.12
N LEU A 274 15.50 -20.54 4.50
CA LEU A 274 14.28 -20.27 3.77
C LEU A 274 14.53 -20.27 2.25
N HIS A 275 13.46 -20.50 1.49
CA HIS A 275 13.51 -20.45 0.03
C HIS A 275 12.96 -19.13 -0.49
N LEU A 276 13.64 -18.56 -1.48
CA LEU A 276 13.17 -17.38 -2.22
C LEU A 276 12.81 -17.78 -3.66
N TRP A 277 11.61 -17.43 -4.09
CA TRP A 277 11.23 -17.38 -5.50
C TRP A 277 11.01 -15.94 -5.93
N LEU A 278 11.48 -15.60 -7.14
CA LEU A 278 11.26 -14.31 -7.77
C LEU A 278 10.58 -14.52 -9.12
N TYR A 279 9.62 -13.64 -9.43
CA TYR A 279 8.84 -13.66 -10.67
C TYR A 279 8.87 -12.26 -11.29
N ASP A 280 9.13 -12.18 -12.60
CA ASP A 280 8.98 -10.94 -13.37
C ASP A 280 7.51 -10.76 -13.75
N MET A 281 6.82 -9.82 -13.10
CA MET A 281 5.43 -9.48 -13.36
C MET A 281 5.28 -8.26 -14.28
N THR A 282 6.37 -7.80 -14.91
CA THR A 282 6.35 -6.67 -15.84
C THR A 282 5.38 -6.93 -17.01
N HIS A 283 4.27 -6.18 -17.05
CA HIS A 283 3.26 -6.25 -18.10
C HIS A 283 3.49 -5.20 -19.21
N ALA A 284 2.46 -4.93 -20.02
CA ALA A 284 2.50 -4.06 -21.20
C ALA A 284 3.12 -2.66 -20.97
N LEU A 285 2.89 -1.99 -19.83
CA LEU A 285 3.51 -0.69 -19.54
C LEU A 285 5.06 -0.73 -19.44
N GLY A 286 5.64 -1.93 -19.41
CA GLY A 286 7.08 -2.17 -19.47
C GLY A 286 7.86 -1.70 -18.25
N VAL A 287 7.20 -1.29 -17.16
CA VAL A 287 7.88 -0.83 -15.94
C VAL A 287 8.29 -2.07 -15.13
N PRO A 288 9.59 -2.23 -14.77
CA PRO A 288 10.05 -3.40 -14.03
C PRO A 288 9.24 -3.60 -12.74
N ALA A 289 8.59 -4.75 -12.68
CA ALA A 289 7.74 -5.14 -11.56
C ALA A 289 8.03 -6.59 -11.20
N TYR A 290 8.24 -6.86 -9.91
CA TYR A 290 8.60 -8.19 -9.42
C TYR A 290 7.72 -8.62 -8.25
N ARG A 291 7.46 -9.94 -8.18
CA ARG A 291 6.91 -10.61 -7.01
C ARG A 291 8.01 -11.47 -6.38
N ALA A 292 8.13 -11.40 -5.06
CA ALA A 292 9.00 -12.25 -4.26
C ALA A 292 8.17 -13.12 -3.32
N ASP A 293 8.44 -14.41 -3.28
CA ASP A 293 7.81 -15.35 -2.36
C ASP A 293 8.90 -15.94 -1.45
N ILE A 294 8.81 -15.68 -0.14
CA ILE A 294 9.66 -16.32 0.88
C ILE A 294 8.87 -17.48 1.47
N ALA A 295 9.42 -18.68 1.34
CA ALA A 295 8.77 -19.91 1.75
C ALA A 295 9.56 -20.66 2.83
N GLU A 296 8.83 -21.13 3.83
CA GLU A 296 9.30 -22.07 4.83
C GLU A 296 8.70 -23.44 4.56
N VAL A 297 9.56 -24.45 4.42
CA VAL A 297 9.16 -25.85 4.26
C VAL A 297 9.57 -26.57 5.53
N SER A 298 8.59 -26.93 6.36
CA SER A 298 8.84 -27.73 7.57
C SER A 298 8.28 -29.14 7.38
N SER A 299 9.10 -30.13 7.71
CA SER A 299 8.66 -31.52 7.85
C SER A 299 7.97 -31.65 9.20
N SER A 300 6.69 -31.99 9.21
CA SER A 300 5.98 -32.31 10.46
C SER A 300 6.62 -33.57 11.05
N GLY A 301 7.27 -33.46 12.22
CA GLY A 301 8.02 -34.54 12.86
C GLY A 301 7.22 -35.82 13.15
N ASP A 302 5.89 -35.74 13.12
CA ASP A 302 4.97 -36.85 13.46
C ASP A 302 4.30 -37.50 12.23
N GLY A 303 4.95 -37.47 11.06
CA GLY A 303 4.39 -38.09 9.83
C GLY A 303 3.25 -37.31 9.18
N GLY A 304 3.03 -36.06 9.60
CA GLY A 304 2.08 -35.14 8.96
C GLY A 304 2.60 -34.59 7.63
N ALA A 305 1.70 -34.09 6.78
CA ALA A 305 2.06 -33.37 5.56
C ALA A 305 2.97 -32.16 5.90
N PRO A 306 3.92 -31.80 5.02
CA PRO A 306 4.75 -30.63 5.22
C PRO A 306 3.88 -29.37 5.29
N VAL A 307 4.24 -28.48 6.20
CA VAL A 307 3.62 -27.16 6.30
C VAL A 307 4.40 -26.20 5.42
N ARG A 308 3.72 -25.61 4.43
CA ARG A 308 4.27 -24.55 3.56
C ARG A 308 3.64 -23.22 3.98
N ARG A 309 4.44 -22.34 4.59
CA ARG A 309 4.07 -20.93 4.77
C ARG A 309 4.77 -20.10 3.71
N VAL A 310 4.03 -19.27 2.99
CA VAL A 310 4.54 -18.41 1.92
C VAL A 310 4.13 -16.98 2.23
N HIS A 311 5.12 -16.10 2.30
CA HIS A 311 4.91 -14.67 2.45
C HIS A 311 5.35 -13.98 1.17
N ALA A 312 4.45 -13.20 0.59
CA ALA A 312 4.64 -12.58 -0.71
C ALA A 312 4.88 -11.08 -0.55
N GLY A 313 5.76 -10.54 -1.39
CA GLY A 313 6.00 -9.12 -1.53
C GLY A 313 6.03 -8.71 -2.99
N ARG A 314 5.69 -7.45 -3.25
CA ARG A 314 5.69 -6.86 -4.59
C ARG A 314 6.58 -5.62 -4.63
N GLY A 315 7.05 -5.29 -5.82
CA GLY A 315 7.89 -4.12 -6.01
C GLY A 315 7.91 -3.67 -7.45
N CYS A 316 7.67 -2.38 -7.67
CA CYS A 316 7.76 -1.72 -8.98
C CYS A 316 8.71 -0.50 -8.93
N SER A 317 9.54 -0.36 -9.95
CA SER A 317 10.44 0.78 -10.14
C SER A 317 11.01 0.80 -11.57
N LEU A 318 11.25 1.98 -12.13
CA LEU A 318 12.08 2.14 -13.34
C LEU A 318 13.50 1.56 -13.16
N CYS A 319 14.00 1.48 -11.91
CA CYS A 319 15.23 0.77 -11.57
C CYS A 319 14.91 -0.68 -11.17
N PRO A 320 15.28 -1.70 -11.97
CA PRO A 320 14.92 -3.10 -11.69
C PRO A 320 15.51 -3.61 -10.37
N VAL A 321 16.71 -3.15 -9.99
CA VAL A 321 17.33 -3.48 -8.70
C VAL A 321 16.48 -2.96 -7.53
N THR A 322 15.94 -1.74 -7.65
CA THR A 322 15.04 -1.16 -6.65
C THR A 322 13.72 -1.93 -6.60
N ALA A 323 13.13 -2.28 -7.76
CA ALA A 323 11.90 -3.06 -7.84
C ALA A 323 12.04 -4.44 -7.14
N ALA A 324 13.12 -5.17 -7.42
CA ALA A 324 13.41 -6.45 -6.78
C ALA A 324 13.69 -6.30 -5.27
N THR A 325 14.41 -5.25 -4.86
CA THR A 325 14.68 -4.95 -3.45
C THR A 325 13.39 -4.69 -2.67
N ARG A 326 12.46 -3.92 -3.24
CA ARG A 326 11.13 -3.66 -2.66
C ARG A 326 10.33 -4.96 -2.52
N ALA A 327 10.31 -5.80 -3.55
CA ALA A 327 9.61 -7.08 -3.51
C ALA A 327 10.14 -8.00 -2.40
N ILE A 328 11.47 -8.15 -2.29
CA ILE A 328 12.10 -9.01 -1.28
C ILE A 328 11.88 -8.47 0.14
N THR A 329 12.08 -7.17 0.35
CA THR A 329 11.88 -6.55 1.67
C THR A 329 10.41 -6.54 2.08
N GLU A 330 9.48 -6.46 1.13
CA GLU A 330 8.04 -6.59 1.42
C GLU A 330 7.66 -8.02 1.80
N ALA A 331 8.24 -9.03 1.16
CA ALA A 331 8.01 -10.42 1.54
C ALA A 331 8.50 -10.70 2.97
N ALA A 332 9.66 -10.14 3.34
CA ALA A 332 10.17 -10.22 4.72
C ALA A 332 9.26 -9.47 5.70
N GLN A 333 8.80 -8.27 5.36
CA GLN A 333 7.85 -7.50 6.17
C GLN A 333 6.51 -8.21 6.33
N SER A 334 5.98 -8.86 5.28
CA SER A 334 4.75 -9.66 5.35
C SER A 334 4.89 -10.81 6.35
N ARG A 335 6.02 -11.54 6.30
CA ARG A 335 6.34 -12.59 7.26
C ARG A 335 6.41 -12.07 8.69
N LEU A 336 7.14 -10.98 8.88
CA LEU A 336 7.38 -10.44 10.20
C LEU A 336 6.11 -9.82 10.82
N THR A 337 5.24 -9.25 9.98
CA THR A 337 3.91 -8.78 10.38
C THR A 337 3.05 -9.94 10.93
N GLU A 338 3.09 -11.12 10.30
CA GLU A 338 2.39 -12.31 10.82
C GLU A 338 2.98 -12.77 12.16
N ILE A 339 4.32 -12.83 12.28
CA ILE A 339 5.03 -13.22 13.51
C ILE A 339 4.70 -12.26 14.66
N ALA A 340 4.72 -10.96 14.40
CA ALA A 340 4.44 -9.93 15.40
C ALA A 340 2.96 -9.90 15.83
N GLY A 341 2.05 -10.31 14.95
CA GLY A 341 0.61 -10.33 15.18
C GLY A 341 0.02 -8.97 15.54
N SER A 342 0.61 -7.88 15.04
CA SER A 342 0.29 -6.51 15.47
C SER A 342 -0.73 -5.77 14.58
N ARG A 343 -1.28 -6.42 13.54
CA ARG A 343 -2.24 -5.80 12.61
C ARG A 343 -3.69 -6.16 12.95
N ASP A 344 -4.50 -5.11 13.14
CA ASP A 344 -5.94 -5.22 13.45
C ASP A 344 -6.77 -5.81 12.29
N ASP A 345 -6.25 -5.77 11.06
CA ASP A 345 -6.92 -6.25 9.85
C ASP A 345 -6.48 -7.65 9.40
N LEU A 346 -5.61 -8.31 10.15
CA LEU A 346 -5.36 -9.74 9.96
C LEU A 346 -6.54 -10.54 10.50
N ALA A 347 -7.37 -11.06 9.59
CA ALA A 347 -8.46 -11.95 9.95
C ALA A 347 -7.94 -13.23 10.63
N ALA A 348 -8.78 -13.88 11.45
CA ALA A 348 -8.44 -15.16 12.08
C ALA A 348 -8.00 -16.24 11.07
N ASP A 349 -8.51 -16.16 9.84
CA ASP A 349 -8.15 -17.04 8.73
C ASP A 349 -6.69 -16.85 8.25
N ALA A 350 -6.07 -15.70 8.50
CA ALA A 350 -4.64 -15.49 8.26
C ALA A 350 -3.76 -16.34 9.21
N TYR A 351 -4.33 -16.79 10.33
CA TYR A 351 -3.74 -17.76 11.27
C TYR A 351 -4.29 -19.17 11.09
N ALA A 352 -5.10 -19.43 10.06
CA ALA A 352 -5.62 -20.75 9.79
C ALA A 352 -4.47 -21.75 9.63
N PRO A 353 -4.64 -23.01 10.08
CA PRO A 353 -3.61 -24.01 9.90
C PRO A 353 -3.24 -24.11 8.42
N PRO A 354 -1.95 -24.17 8.11
CA PRO A 354 -1.45 -24.19 6.75
C PRO A 354 -2.21 -25.23 5.94
N VAL A 355 -2.54 -24.89 4.68
CA VAL A 355 -3.10 -25.86 3.74
C VAL A 355 -2.19 -27.08 3.78
N THR A 356 -2.69 -28.19 4.31
CA THR A 356 -2.05 -29.50 4.22
C THR A 356 -2.06 -29.90 2.76
N GLY A 357 -1.18 -29.29 1.98
CA GLY A 357 -0.89 -29.67 0.62
C GLY A 357 -0.28 -31.06 0.69
N ASN A 358 -0.77 -31.96 -0.16
CA ASN A 358 -0.10 -33.23 -0.38
C ASN A 358 1.39 -32.94 -0.63
N LEU A 359 2.29 -33.49 0.21
CA LEU A 359 3.74 -33.38 0.09
C LEU A 359 4.18 -33.58 -1.36
N PHE A 360 3.56 -34.54 -2.05
CA PHE A 360 3.81 -34.84 -3.45
C PHE A 360 3.44 -33.70 -4.41
N ARG A 361 2.36 -32.95 -4.16
CA ARG A 361 2.01 -31.77 -4.99
C ARG A 361 2.96 -30.62 -4.74
N GLY A 362 3.33 -30.36 -3.48
CA GLY A 362 4.33 -29.34 -3.15
C GLY A 362 5.72 -29.68 -3.71
N LEU A 363 6.15 -30.94 -3.59
CA LEU A 363 7.39 -31.43 -4.20
C LEU A 363 7.31 -31.46 -5.72
N ALA A 364 6.17 -31.78 -6.33
CA ALA A 364 5.98 -31.73 -7.78
C ALA A 364 5.97 -30.29 -8.32
N GLU A 365 5.40 -29.33 -7.60
CA GLU A 365 5.50 -27.90 -7.93
C GLU A 365 6.93 -27.41 -7.81
N ILE A 366 7.67 -27.82 -6.76
CA ILE A 366 9.09 -27.50 -6.60
C ILE A 366 9.91 -28.15 -7.72
N ALA A 367 9.71 -29.44 -7.98
CA ALA A 367 10.40 -30.20 -9.01
C ALA A 367 10.11 -29.65 -10.41
N SER A 368 8.85 -29.38 -10.74
CA SER A 368 8.46 -28.78 -12.02
C SER A 368 8.96 -27.33 -12.15
N ALA A 369 9.00 -26.56 -11.06
CA ALA A 369 9.62 -25.24 -11.05
C ALA A 369 11.15 -25.32 -11.23
N LEU A 370 11.79 -26.44 -10.87
CA LEU A 370 13.21 -26.70 -11.12
C LEU A 370 13.48 -27.22 -12.54
N GLU A 371 12.48 -27.80 -13.22
CA GLU A 371 12.57 -28.27 -14.62
C GLU A 371 12.60 -27.12 -15.64
N LEU A 372 11.98 -25.98 -15.32
CA LEU A 372 12.03 -24.79 -16.16
C LEU A 372 13.28 -23.95 -15.84
N ARG A 373 14.06 -23.64 -16.87
CA ARG A 373 15.19 -22.70 -16.74
C ARG A 373 14.64 -21.30 -16.40
N PRO A 374 14.99 -20.73 -15.23
CA PRO A 374 14.53 -19.40 -14.88
C PRO A 374 15.17 -18.34 -15.78
N ARG A 375 14.45 -17.24 -16.01
CA ARG A 375 14.91 -16.12 -16.82
C ARG A 375 16.10 -15.40 -16.16
N PRO A 376 17.02 -14.83 -16.95
CA PRO A 376 18.03 -13.93 -16.40
C PRO A 376 17.38 -12.65 -15.85
N PHE A 377 18.08 -11.96 -14.95
CA PHE A 377 17.70 -10.65 -14.43
C PHE A 377 18.45 -9.58 -15.23
N ASP A 378 17.90 -9.22 -16.38
CA ASP A 378 18.60 -8.47 -17.45
C ASP A 378 17.87 -7.18 -17.89
N ARG A 379 16.79 -6.81 -17.20
CA ARG A 379 16.09 -5.54 -17.43
C ARG A 379 17.06 -4.36 -17.26
N VAL A 380 16.89 -3.35 -18.11
CA VAL A 380 17.69 -2.13 -18.11
C VAL A 380 17.15 -1.17 -17.06
N ASP A 381 18.04 -0.42 -16.41
CA ASP A 381 17.66 0.67 -15.53
C ASP A 381 17.29 1.90 -16.36
N GLU A 382 16.04 2.34 -16.22
CA GLU A 382 15.51 3.51 -16.91
C GLU A 382 15.18 4.66 -15.95
N SER A 383 15.63 4.57 -14.69
CA SER A 383 15.45 5.65 -13.72
C SER A 383 16.33 6.86 -14.06
N GLY A 384 15.75 8.05 -13.92
CA GLY A 384 16.43 9.32 -14.15
C GLY A 384 17.28 9.77 -12.94
N PRO A 385 18.11 10.82 -13.09
CA PRO A 385 18.88 11.39 -11.99
C PRO A 385 18.04 12.11 -10.93
N CYS A 386 16.79 12.48 -11.24
CA CYS A 386 15.83 13.11 -10.32
C CYS A 386 14.44 12.49 -10.44
N ALA A 387 13.54 12.77 -9.49
CA ALA A 387 12.21 12.17 -9.46
C ALA A 387 11.29 12.75 -10.55
N GLU A 388 11.49 14.01 -10.94
CA GLU A 388 10.73 14.68 -12.00
C GLU A 388 10.89 13.97 -13.35
N GLU A 389 12.09 13.49 -13.67
CA GLU A 389 12.33 12.70 -14.88
C GLU A 389 11.64 11.33 -14.81
N ASP A 390 11.58 10.69 -13.64
CA ASP A 390 10.84 9.44 -13.47
C ASP A 390 9.33 9.65 -13.67
N VAL A 391 8.78 10.72 -13.09
CA VAL A 391 7.37 11.10 -13.27
C VAL A 391 7.06 11.30 -14.75
N ALA A 392 7.90 12.06 -15.46
CA ALA A 392 7.72 12.28 -16.89
C ALA A 392 7.74 10.97 -17.69
N ARG A 393 8.67 10.06 -17.41
CA ARG A 393 8.76 8.74 -18.07
C ARG A 393 7.53 7.86 -17.80
N LEU A 394 7.07 7.83 -16.55
CA LEU A 394 5.89 7.04 -16.16
C LEU A 394 4.61 7.61 -16.79
N CYS A 395 4.43 8.93 -16.78
CA CYS A 395 3.32 9.60 -17.46
C CYS A 395 3.33 9.36 -18.97
N ALA A 396 4.51 9.43 -19.62
CA ALA A 396 4.65 9.13 -21.03
C ALA A 396 4.22 7.69 -21.35
N ARG A 397 4.69 6.70 -20.58
CA ARG A 397 4.28 5.30 -20.75
C ARG A 397 2.78 5.09 -20.59
N LEU A 398 2.16 5.73 -19.61
CA LEU A 398 0.70 5.67 -19.41
C LEU A 398 -0.03 6.27 -20.61
N SER A 399 0.39 7.45 -21.06
CA SER A 399 -0.18 8.12 -22.24
C SER A 399 -0.05 7.26 -23.50
N ASP A 400 1.13 6.69 -23.75
CA ASP A 400 1.42 5.83 -24.91
C ASP A 400 0.55 4.56 -24.94
N HIS A 401 0.08 4.11 -23.77
CA HIS A 401 -0.83 2.97 -23.63
C HIS A 401 -2.31 3.37 -23.56
N GLY A 402 -2.63 4.63 -23.87
CA GLY A 402 -4.01 5.11 -24.00
C GLY A 402 -4.67 5.55 -22.69
N TYR A 403 -3.91 5.66 -21.59
CA TYR A 403 -4.42 6.25 -20.35
C TYR A 403 -4.41 7.78 -20.48
N SER A 404 -5.59 8.35 -20.68
CA SER A 404 -5.78 9.79 -20.94
C SER A 404 -5.86 10.65 -19.67
N ARG A 405 -5.93 10.03 -18.49
CA ARG A 405 -6.09 10.71 -17.19
C ARG A 405 -5.13 10.11 -16.17
N VAL A 406 -4.23 10.94 -15.64
CA VAL A 406 -3.36 10.60 -14.51
C VAL A 406 -3.62 11.64 -13.42
N LEU A 407 -4.57 11.37 -12.55
CA LEU A 407 -5.12 12.35 -11.62
C LEU A 407 -4.32 12.35 -10.32
N CYS A 408 -3.93 13.52 -9.84
CA CYS A 408 -3.16 13.68 -8.61
C CYS A 408 -3.81 14.71 -7.70
N ALA A 409 -4.21 14.31 -6.49
CA ALA A 409 -4.54 15.21 -5.40
C ALA A 409 -3.31 15.40 -4.50
N ASP A 410 -2.93 16.64 -4.25
CA ASP A 410 -1.84 16.96 -3.33
C ASP A 410 -2.39 17.11 -1.92
N LEU A 411 -2.01 16.22 -1.01
CA LEU A 411 -2.48 16.19 0.36
C LEU A 411 -1.49 16.89 1.32
N SER A 412 -0.41 17.46 0.79
CA SER A 412 0.68 18.04 1.60
C SER A 412 0.23 19.26 2.40
N ARG A 413 0.81 19.43 3.60
CA ARG A 413 0.64 20.65 4.40
C ARG A 413 1.71 21.69 4.01
N PRO A 414 1.34 22.96 3.76
CA PRO A 414 2.31 24.01 3.47
C PRO A 414 3.37 24.14 4.57
N GLY A 415 4.65 24.20 4.18
CA GLY A 415 5.78 24.37 5.09
C GLY A 415 6.26 23.09 5.79
N TRP A 416 5.61 21.95 5.57
CA TRP A 416 6.06 20.67 6.12
C TRP A 416 7.16 20.05 5.23
N PRO A 417 8.10 19.27 5.79
CA PRO A 417 9.22 18.67 5.05
C PRO A 417 8.83 17.39 4.31
N ILE A 418 7.56 16.97 4.40
CA ILE A 418 6.99 15.79 3.77
C ILE A 418 5.93 16.22 2.77
N HIS A 419 5.94 15.60 1.60
CA HIS A 419 4.88 15.71 0.61
C HIS A 419 4.08 14.42 0.56
N VAL A 420 2.76 14.51 0.50
CA VAL A 420 1.87 13.37 0.38
C VAL A 420 0.91 13.62 -0.77
N VAL A 421 0.75 12.63 -1.64
CA VAL A 421 -0.15 12.73 -2.79
C VAL A 421 -1.02 11.49 -2.90
N ARG A 422 -2.16 11.65 -3.55
CA ARG A 422 -3.01 10.56 -4.01
C ARG A 422 -3.09 10.58 -5.52
N VAL A 423 -2.61 9.52 -6.16
CA VAL A 423 -2.71 9.32 -7.62
C VAL A 423 -3.79 8.30 -7.95
N ILE A 424 -4.63 8.64 -8.93
CA ILE A 424 -5.65 7.76 -9.52
C ILE A 424 -5.47 7.77 -11.03
N VAL A 425 -5.28 6.59 -11.61
CA VAL A 425 -5.26 6.39 -13.07
C VAL A 425 -6.46 5.53 -13.43
N PRO A 426 -7.57 6.12 -13.91
CA PRO A 426 -8.74 5.35 -14.33
C PRO A 426 -8.35 4.27 -15.35
N GLY A 427 -8.77 3.03 -15.09
CA GLY A 427 -8.54 1.87 -15.95
C GLY A 427 -7.39 0.97 -15.52
N LEU A 428 -6.52 1.43 -14.60
CA LEU A 428 -5.55 0.55 -13.94
C LEU A 428 -6.24 -0.26 -12.83
N GLY A 429 -6.13 -1.58 -12.93
CA GLY A 429 -6.75 -2.53 -12.02
C GLY A 429 -5.92 -2.84 -10.77
N PHE A 430 -6.55 -3.49 -9.80
CA PHE A 430 -5.89 -4.09 -8.63
C PHE A 430 -6.75 -5.19 -8.01
N LEU A 431 -6.14 -6.14 -7.29
CA LEU A 431 -6.77 -7.40 -6.83
C LEU A 431 -8.05 -7.23 -6.00
N ASP A 432 -8.17 -6.15 -5.23
CA ASP A 432 -9.36 -5.82 -4.41
C ASP A 432 -10.22 -4.69 -5.00
N GLY A 433 -9.90 -4.25 -6.21
CA GLY A 433 -10.55 -3.15 -6.93
C GLY A 433 -11.36 -3.64 -8.11
N HIS A 434 -10.90 -3.28 -9.32
CA HIS A 434 -11.38 -3.79 -10.59
C HIS A 434 -10.24 -4.50 -11.33
N LEU A 435 -10.57 -5.45 -12.21
CA LEU A 435 -9.56 -6.15 -13.01
C LEU A 435 -8.98 -5.19 -14.08
N PRO A 436 -7.67 -5.29 -14.39
CA PRO A 436 -7.02 -4.47 -15.41
C PRO A 436 -7.76 -4.50 -16.75
N ARG A 437 -7.72 -3.38 -17.49
CA ARG A 437 -8.04 -3.39 -18.92
C ARG A 437 -7.02 -4.28 -19.63
N LEU A 438 -7.47 -5.42 -20.18
CA LEU A 438 -6.61 -6.20 -21.08
C LEU A 438 -6.34 -5.35 -22.32
N ALA A 439 -5.07 -5.19 -22.70
CA ALA A 439 -4.70 -4.48 -23.92
C ALA A 439 -5.49 -5.07 -25.10
N GLY A 440 -6.35 -4.25 -25.73
CA GLY A 440 -7.18 -4.65 -26.87
C GLY A 440 -8.61 -5.13 -26.56
N SER A 441 -9.06 -5.18 -25.31
CA SER A 441 -10.46 -5.54 -25.00
C SER A 441 -11.36 -4.29 -24.90
N ASN A 442 -12.19 -4.05 -25.93
CA ASN A 442 -13.39 -3.23 -25.77
C ASN A 442 -14.39 -4.03 -24.92
N ARG A 443 -14.71 -3.58 -23.70
CA ARG A 443 -15.81 -4.14 -22.89
C ARG A 443 -17.19 -3.69 -23.41
N THR A 444 -17.45 -3.80 -24.71
CA THR A 444 -18.79 -3.56 -25.26
C THR A 444 -19.69 -4.80 -25.27
N ALA A 445 -19.30 -5.94 -24.68
CA ALA A 445 -20.12 -7.16 -24.75
C ALA A 445 -20.02 -8.10 -23.53
N ALA A 446 -20.21 -7.61 -22.31
CA ALA A 446 -20.35 -8.49 -21.13
C ALA A 446 -21.42 -8.04 -20.13
N HIS A 447 -22.50 -7.41 -20.62
CA HIS A 447 -23.75 -7.23 -19.88
C HIS A 447 -24.92 -7.72 -20.73
N ALA A 448 -24.96 -9.03 -20.95
CA ALA A 448 -26.15 -9.79 -21.30
C ALA A 448 -25.83 -11.28 -21.09
N GLU A 449 -25.92 -11.72 -19.84
CA GLU A 449 -26.51 -13.01 -19.42
C GLU A 449 -26.60 -13.07 -17.88
#